data_AF-A0A445BV04-F1
#
_entry.id   AF-A0A445BV04-F1
#
_cell.length_a   1.000
_cell.length_b   1.000
_cell.length_c   1.000
_cell.angle_alpha   90.00
_cell.angle_beta   90.00
_cell.angle_gamma   90.00
#
_symmetry.space_group_name_H-M   'P 1'
#
loop_
_entity.id
_entity.type
_entity.pdbx_description
1 polymer ?
#
loop_
_entity_poly.entity_id
_entity_poly.type
_entity_poly.pdbx_seq_one_letter_code
_entity_poly.pdbx_strand_id
1 'polypeptide(L)'
;MTDRVYPSAKPAANGGAAAGANPAFPATKAQLYGATRPTYRPQPLHHRRSRRSCCCRFCFWLILIVLILLLLIGIAGVVVYVLYRPHRPDFTVTSLTLSYLNLTASSTLSSKFAISVTATNPNKHISFSYDPTSVSILSGDIDVGDGTVPAFDHGKKNTTVLKTTISSSGQALQSDDAAKLKSSMKSKSGLPLQVKLETKVKAVMGNLKTPKVRIRVSCEGIKATLPSGKKPATASTSNAKCNVDVRFKIWKWTVG
;
A
#
# COMPACT_ATOMS: atom_id res chain seq x y z
N MET A 1 -70.77 52.43 36.49
CA MET A 1 -72.07 52.23 37.16
C MET A 1 -73.15 52.79 36.25
N THR A 2 -74.35 52.17 36.29
CA THR A 2 -75.62 52.49 35.57
C THR A 2 -75.58 52.23 34.05
N ASP A 3 -76.13 51.15 33.48
CA ASP A 3 -77.46 50.51 33.58
C ASP A 3 -78.57 51.25 32.78
N ARG A 4 -79.05 50.55 31.74
CA ARG A 4 -80.45 50.32 31.35
C ARG A 4 -81.28 51.31 30.49
N VAL A 5 -82.00 50.66 29.56
CA VAL A 5 -83.41 50.86 29.09
C VAL A 5 -83.61 51.32 27.64
N TYR A 6 -84.40 50.49 26.92
CA TYR A 6 -85.02 50.64 25.60
C TYR A 6 -85.94 51.88 25.47
N PRO A 7 -86.35 52.19 24.24
CA PRO A 7 -87.77 52.48 24.01
C PRO A 7 -88.41 51.50 23.01
N SER A 8 -89.50 50.89 23.46
CA SER A 8 -90.64 50.49 22.63
C SER A 8 -91.41 51.74 22.19
N ALA A 9 -91.97 51.74 20.98
CA ALA A 9 -93.40 52.03 20.74
C ALA A 9 -93.76 52.00 19.23
N LYS A 10 -94.77 51.16 18.94
CA LYS A 10 -95.78 51.24 17.85
C LYS A 10 -96.61 52.54 18.00
N PRO A 11 -97.69 52.86 17.23
CA PRO A 11 -98.25 52.33 15.97
C PRO A 11 -98.74 53.42 14.97
N ALA A 12 -99.20 53.03 13.77
CA ALA A 12 -100.37 53.56 13.02
C ALA A 12 -100.45 52.79 11.68
N ALA A 13 -101.52 52.08 11.26
CA ALA A 13 -102.97 52.28 11.22
C ALA A 13 -103.46 52.73 9.81
N ASN A 14 -104.02 51.73 9.11
CA ASN A 14 -105.23 51.69 8.24
C ASN A 14 -105.43 52.52 6.95
N GLY A 15 -106.03 51.79 5.98
CA GLY A 15 -106.85 52.26 4.85
C GLY A 15 -106.42 51.54 3.56
N GLY A 16 -107.05 50.46 3.07
CA GLY A 16 -108.42 50.37 2.55
C GLY A 16 -108.48 50.98 1.14
N ALA A 17 -108.92 50.36 0.04
CA ALA A 17 -109.64 49.13 -0.25
C ALA A 17 -109.52 48.82 -1.76
N ALA A 18 -109.72 47.54 -2.16
CA ALA A 18 -110.47 47.17 -3.36
C ALA A 18 -110.70 45.65 -3.39
N ALA A 19 -111.92 45.26 -3.71
CA ALA A 19 -112.51 43.94 -3.58
C ALA A 19 -112.19 42.99 -4.74
N GLY A 20 -112.33 41.68 -4.50
CA GLY A 20 -112.67 40.72 -5.56
C GLY A 20 -112.00 39.33 -5.51
N ALA A 21 -112.70 38.39 -4.86
CA ALA A 21 -112.76 36.94 -5.15
C ALA A 21 -111.49 36.05 -5.17
N ASN A 22 -111.45 35.08 -4.23
CA ASN A 22 -110.69 33.82 -4.34
C ASN A 22 -111.36 32.86 -5.35
N PRO A 23 -110.58 32.00 -6.02
CA PRO A 23 -110.52 30.59 -5.58
C PRO A 23 -109.10 29.98 -5.60
N ALA A 24 -108.99 28.84 -4.91
CA ALA A 24 -107.75 28.17 -4.53
C ALA A 24 -107.16 27.19 -5.58
N PHE A 25 -105.90 26.80 -5.31
CA PHE A 25 -105.06 25.70 -5.83
C PHE A 25 -104.22 25.96 -7.10
N PRO A 26 -103.08 25.26 -7.33
CA PRO A 26 -102.34 24.30 -6.49
C PRO A 26 -100.84 24.63 -6.28
N ALA A 27 -100.19 23.94 -5.34
CA ALA A 27 -98.76 24.04 -5.06
C ALA A 27 -97.90 23.54 -6.24
N THR A 28 -97.15 24.44 -6.87
CA THR A 28 -96.20 24.13 -7.95
C THR A 28 -94.77 24.51 -7.53
N LYS A 29 -93.99 23.47 -7.21
CA LYS A 29 -92.54 23.31 -7.35
C LYS A 29 -91.68 24.60 -7.43
N ALA A 30 -91.21 25.10 -6.30
CA ALA A 30 -90.07 26.02 -6.27
C ALA A 30 -88.77 25.21 -6.28
N GLN A 31 -88.08 25.21 -7.43
CA GLN A 31 -86.69 24.74 -7.54
C GLN A 31 -85.79 25.66 -6.71
N LEU A 32 -85.10 25.09 -5.71
CA LEU A 32 -84.07 25.80 -4.95
C LEU A 32 -82.83 26.03 -5.84
N TYR A 33 -82.75 27.22 -6.40
CA TYR A 33 -81.55 27.78 -7.02
C TYR A 33 -80.57 28.18 -5.92
N GLY A 34 -79.43 27.49 -5.78
CA GLY A 34 -78.40 27.89 -4.81
C GLY A 34 -77.43 26.84 -4.26
N ALA A 35 -77.43 25.61 -4.77
CA ALA A 35 -76.61 24.52 -4.22
C ALA A 35 -75.11 24.53 -4.64
N THR A 36 -74.58 25.64 -5.17
CA THR A 36 -73.21 25.71 -5.70
C THR A 36 -72.43 26.93 -5.21
N ARG A 37 -72.29 27.09 -3.89
CA ARG A 37 -71.19 27.87 -3.31
C ARG A 37 -70.41 27.01 -2.32
N PRO A 38 -69.15 26.64 -2.60
CA PRO A 38 -68.33 25.92 -1.64
C PRO A 38 -68.03 26.83 -0.45
N THR A 39 -68.36 26.35 0.75
CA THR A 39 -68.00 26.97 2.02
C THR A 39 -66.49 26.84 2.23
N TYR A 40 -65.80 27.97 2.42
CA TYR A 40 -64.40 27.99 2.83
C TYR A 40 -64.29 27.32 4.20
N ARG A 41 -63.74 26.10 4.23
CA ARG A 41 -63.36 25.39 5.46
C ARG A 41 -61.84 25.31 5.49
N PRO A 42 -61.18 25.80 6.55
CA PRO A 42 -59.73 25.89 6.61
C PRO A 42 -59.09 24.51 6.50
N GLN A 43 -58.02 24.42 5.69
CA GLN A 43 -57.22 23.22 5.60
C GLN A 43 -56.62 22.90 6.98
N PRO A 44 -56.62 21.64 7.44
CA PRO A 44 -55.83 21.28 8.61
C PRO A 44 -54.36 21.55 8.25
N LEU A 45 -53.69 22.39 9.05
CA LEU A 45 -52.23 22.47 9.03
C LEU A 45 -51.71 21.04 9.22
N HIS A 46 -51.25 20.42 8.14
CA HIS A 46 -50.48 19.20 8.22
C HIS A 46 -49.22 19.54 9.00
N HIS A 47 -49.28 19.36 10.31
CA HIS A 47 -48.09 19.18 11.12
C HIS A 47 -47.49 17.86 10.64
N ARG A 48 -46.67 17.93 9.58
CA ARG A 48 -45.68 16.90 9.25
C ARG A 48 -44.80 16.82 10.47
N ARG A 49 -45.19 15.97 11.43
CA ARG A 49 -44.37 15.60 12.57
C ARG A 49 -43.06 15.14 11.97
N SER A 50 -42.04 15.97 12.14
CA SER A 50 -40.65 15.70 11.82
C SER A 50 -40.19 14.53 12.68
N ARG A 51 -40.59 13.31 12.30
CA ARG A 51 -40.13 12.06 12.91
C ARG A 51 -38.91 11.50 12.18
N ARG A 52 -38.22 12.36 11.42
CA ARG A 52 -37.01 12.02 10.65
C ARG A 52 -35.73 12.63 11.23
N SER A 53 -35.83 13.38 12.34
CA SER A 53 -34.69 14.11 12.94
C SER A 53 -33.79 13.23 13.84
N CYS A 54 -34.36 12.22 14.51
CA CYS A 54 -33.60 11.45 15.51
C CYS A 54 -32.59 10.46 14.89
N CYS A 55 -32.94 9.83 13.77
CA CYS A 55 -32.06 8.87 13.09
C CYS A 55 -30.90 9.58 12.37
N CYS A 56 -31.14 10.74 11.74
CA CYS A 56 -30.09 11.51 11.06
C CYS A 56 -29.06 12.12 12.02
N ARG A 57 -29.46 12.55 13.23
CA ARG A 57 -28.52 13.08 14.23
C ARG A 57 -27.59 11.99 14.75
N PHE A 58 -28.12 10.79 15.03
CA PHE A 58 -27.33 9.65 15.49
C PHE A 58 -26.35 9.15 14.42
N CYS A 59 -26.80 9.01 13.16
CA CYS A 59 -25.91 8.66 12.05
C CYS A 59 -24.82 9.70 11.82
N PHE A 60 -25.12 11.00 11.94
CA PHE A 60 -24.12 12.07 11.83
C PHE A 60 -23.05 11.98 12.93
N TRP A 61 -23.46 11.75 14.19
CA TRP A 61 -22.53 11.54 15.30
C TRP A 61 -21.69 10.28 15.13
N LEU A 62 -22.27 9.17 14.65
CA LEU A 62 -21.52 7.96 14.36
C LEU A 62 -20.48 8.18 13.24
N ILE A 63 -20.86 8.84 12.14
CA ILE A 63 -19.93 9.17 11.05
C ILE A 63 -18.82 10.09 11.56
N LEU A 64 -19.15 11.07 12.39
CA LEU A 64 -18.16 11.98 12.99
C LEU A 64 -17.19 11.22 13.91
N ILE A 65 -17.68 10.29 14.73
CA ILE A 65 -16.83 9.42 15.57
C ILE A 65 -15.93 8.55 14.71
N VAL A 66 -16.46 7.93 13.65
CA VAL A 66 -15.66 7.13 12.72
C VAL A 66 -14.60 7.99 12.03
N LEU A 67 -14.93 9.20 11.61
CA LEU A 67 -13.98 10.13 10.98
C LEU A 67 -12.88 10.55 11.95
N ILE A 68 -13.22 10.86 13.20
CA ILE A 68 -12.23 11.15 14.26
C ILE A 68 -11.35 9.92 14.50
N LEU A 69 -11.93 8.72 14.57
CA LEU A 69 -11.17 7.49 14.76
C LEU A 69 -10.19 7.25 13.61
N LEU A 70 -10.64 7.42 12.36
CA LEU A 70 -9.79 7.33 11.18
C LEU A 70 -8.69 8.39 11.18
N LEU A 71 -9.01 9.62 11.61
CA LEU A 71 -8.01 10.68 11.78
C LEU A 71 -6.96 10.30 12.82
N LEU A 72 -7.37 9.79 13.98
CA LEU A 72 -6.46 9.34 15.04
C LEU A 72 -5.58 8.18 14.57
N ILE A 73 -6.15 7.20 13.87
CA ILE A 73 -5.39 6.10 13.26
C ILE A 73 -4.40 6.63 12.23
N GLY A 74 -4.82 7.60 11.40
CA GLY A 74 -3.96 8.25 10.42
C GLY A 74 -2.78 8.97 11.08
N ILE A 75 -3.04 9.78 12.10
CA ILE A 75 -1.99 10.49 12.87
C ILE A 75 -1.04 9.49 13.53
N ALA A 76 -1.56 8.47 14.20
CA ALA A 76 -0.75 7.42 14.80
C ALA A 76 0.13 6.71 13.76
N GLY A 77 -0.45 6.40 12.58
CA GLY A 77 0.28 5.81 11.46
C GLY A 77 1.42 6.71 10.96
N VAL A 78 1.18 8.01 10.82
CA VAL A 78 2.21 9.00 10.42
C VAL A 78 3.32 9.08 11.48
N VAL A 79 2.97 9.13 12.76
CA VAL A 79 3.96 9.16 13.85
C VAL A 79 4.84 7.90 13.82
N VAL A 80 4.23 6.71 13.72
CA VAL A 80 4.97 5.44 13.60
C VAL A 80 5.87 5.44 12.36
N TYR A 81 5.36 5.88 11.21
CA TYR A 81 6.15 5.96 9.98
C TYR A 81 7.36 6.89 10.12
N VAL A 82 7.19 8.07 10.73
CA VAL A 82 8.25 9.05 10.94
C VAL A 82 9.28 8.57 11.97
N LEU A 83 8.87 7.84 13.01
CA LEU A 83 9.78 7.27 14.00
C LEU A 83 10.62 6.12 13.44
N TYR A 84 9.99 5.21 12.70
CA TYR A 84 10.67 4.00 12.23
C TYR A 84 11.38 4.15 10.89
N ARG A 85 10.95 5.10 10.04
CA ARG A 85 11.49 5.41 8.69
C ARG A 85 12.25 4.22 8.10
N PRO A 86 11.56 3.17 7.63
CA PRO A 86 12.22 1.95 7.19
C PRO A 86 13.11 2.25 5.99
N HIS A 87 14.42 2.24 6.21
CA HIS A 87 15.42 2.31 5.15
C HIS A 87 15.84 0.90 4.75
N ARG A 88 16.15 0.71 3.48
CA ARG A 88 16.69 -0.56 2.99
C ARG A 88 18.15 -0.68 3.45
N PRO A 89 18.62 -1.89 3.79
CA PRO A 89 20.04 -2.11 4.02
C PRO A 89 20.79 -1.97 2.69
N ASP A 90 21.97 -1.34 2.76
CA ASP A 90 22.84 -1.15 1.60
C ASP A 90 23.93 -2.21 1.59
N PHE A 91 24.23 -2.74 0.40
CA PHE A 91 25.29 -3.71 0.20
C PHE A 91 26.29 -3.16 -0.80
N THR A 92 27.57 -3.28 -0.48
CA THR A 92 28.66 -2.84 -1.36
C THR A 92 29.74 -3.91 -1.42
N VAL A 93 30.25 -4.21 -2.61
CA VAL A 93 31.39 -5.11 -2.76
C VAL A 93 32.68 -4.32 -2.53
N THR A 94 33.32 -4.55 -1.40
CA THR A 94 34.52 -3.79 -1.00
C THR A 94 35.75 -4.27 -1.73
N SER A 95 35.94 -5.59 -1.80
CA SER A 95 37.06 -6.19 -2.51
C SER A 95 36.65 -7.52 -3.12
N LEU A 96 37.08 -7.77 -4.35
CA LEU A 96 36.97 -9.07 -4.99
C LEU A 96 38.35 -9.41 -5.55
N THR A 97 38.93 -10.52 -5.10
CA THR A 97 40.23 -11.00 -5.57
C THR A 97 40.05 -12.33 -6.29
N LEU A 98 40.57 -12.39 -7.51
CA LEU A 98 40.59 -13.58 -8.34
C LEU A 98 41.95 -14.27 -8.14
N SER A 99 41.93 -15.46 -7.53
CA SER A 99 43.14 -16.25 -7.28
C SER A 99 43.55 -17.05 -8.51
N TYR A 100 42.60 -17.77 -9.10
CA TYR A 100 42.79 -18.45 -10.37
C TYR A 100 41.45 -18.63 -11.08
N LEU A 101 41.48 -18.65 -12.41
CA LEU A 101 40.35 -19.02 -13.26
C LEU A 101 40.93 -19.76 -14.46
N ASN A 102 40.66 -21.06 -14.51
CA ASN A 102 41.16 -21.97 -15.52
C ASN A 102 39.99 -22.66 -16.20
N LEU A 103 40.05 -22.72 -17.53
CA LEU A 103 39.10 -23.44 -18.36
C LEU A 103 39.89 -24.46 -19.17
N THR A 104 39.61 -25.75 -18.97
CA THR A 104 40.31 -26.82 -19.68
C THR A 104 39.78 -26.99 -21.11
N ALA A 105 40.49 -27.77 -21.93
CA ALA A 105 40.05 -28.11 -23.28
C ALA A 105 38.72 -28.89 -23.29
N SER A 106 38.41 -29.61 -22.20
CA SER A 106 37.16 -30.35 -22.01
C SER A 106 36.02 -29.48 -21.46
N SER A 107 36.12 -28.14 -21.56
CA SER A 107 35.15 -27.17 -21.04
C SER A 107 34.89 -27.30 -19.54
N THR A 108 35.87 -27.80 -18.76
CA THR A 108 35.76 -27.83 -17.30
C THR A 108 36.36 -26.56 -16.70
N LEU A 109 35.55 -25.86 -15.91
CA LEU A 109 35.90 -24.63 -15.22
C LEU A 109 36.37 -24.94 -13.79
N SER A 110 37.51 -24.33 -13.44
CA SER A 110 38.02 -24.30 -12.08
C SER A 110 38.40 -22.87 -11.71
N SER A 111 37.85 -22.36 -10.63
CA SER A 111 38.02 -20.98 -10.20
C SER A 111 38.13 -20.86 -8.69
N LYS A 112 38.79 -19.79 -8.24
CA LYS A 112 38.81 -19.40 -6.83
C LYS A 112 38.84 -17.89 -6.69
N PHE A 113 37.88 -17.38 -5.94
CA PHE A 113 37.71 -15.98 -5.62
C PHE A 113 37.67 -15.78 -4.10
N ALA A 114 38.21 -14.67 -3.61
CA ALA A 114 37.91 -14.19 -2.27
C ALA A 114 37.14 -12.87 -2.37
N ILE A 115 35.99 -12.80 -1.74
CA ILE A 115 35.12 -11.63 -1.78
C ILE A 115 34.91 -11.08 -0.37
N SER A 116 34.90 -9.75 -0.28
CA SER A 116 34.47 -9.02 0.91
C SER A 116 33.30 -8.12 0.54
N VAL A 117 32.14 -8.39 1.13
CA VAL A 117 30.91 -7.63 0.95
C VAL A 117 30.62 -6.88 2.25
N THR A 118 30.48 -5.57 2.16
CA THR A 118 30.05 -4.74 3.29
C THR A 118 28.54 -4.57 3.25
N ALA A 119 27.88 -4.93 4.35
CA ALA A 119 26.47 -4.72 4.57
C ALA A 119 26.27 -3.60 5.60
N THR A 120 25.55 -2.55 5.21
CA THR A 120 25.29 -1.37 6.04
C THR A 120 23.81 -1.28 6.38
N ASN A 121 23.49 -1.24 7.67
CA ASN A 121 22.12 -1.04 8.14
C ASN A 121 21.94 0.41 8.62
N PRO A 122 21.31 1.29 7.83
CA PRO A 122 21.08 2.68 8.24
C PRO A 122 19.99 2.83 9.32
N ASN A 123 19.22 1.78 9.60
CA ASN A 123 18.07 1.86 10.50
C ASN A 123 18.49 1.94 11.98
N LYS A 124 17.87 2.88 12.70
CA LYS A 124 18.07 3.07 14.15
C LYS A 124 17.25 2.11 15.01
N HIS A 125 16.10 1.67 14.50
CA HIS A 125 15.12 0.91 15.28
C HIS A 125 14.87 -0.49 14.73
N ILE A 126 15.47 -0.83 13.59
CA ILE A 126 15.31 -2.12 12.91
C ILE A 126 16.65 -2.84 12.89
N SER A 127 16.68 -4.06 13.42
CA SER A 127 17.76 -5.02 13.14
C SER A 127 17.29 -6.04 12.11
N PHE A 128 18.23 -6.55 11.33
CA PHE A 128 17.98 -7.61 10.37
C PHE A 128 18.70 -8.87 10.83
N SER A 129 18.10 -10.01 10.54
CA SER A 129 18.73 -11.30 10.79
C SER A 129 18.61 -12.11 9.51
N TYR A 130 19.78 -12.52 9.02
CA TYR A 130 19.95 -13.15 7.72
C TYR A 130 20.21 -14.64 7.92
N ASP A 131 19.49 -15.46 7.16
CA ASP A 131 19.79 -16.89 7.04
C ASP A 131 21.09 -17.09 6.25
N PRO A 132 21.63 -18.33 6.18
CA PRO A 132 22.79 -18.63 5.35
C PRO A 132 22.57 -18.09 3.93
N THR A 133 23.53 -17.29 3.46
CA THR A 133 23.43 -16.55 2.21
C THR A 133 24.22 -17.28 1.15
N SER A 134 23.56 -17.68 0.07
CA SER A 134 24.22 -18.23 -1.10
C SER A 134 24.79 -17.09 -1.93
N VAL A 135 26.06 -17.21 -2.33
CA VAL A 135 26.75 -16.21 -3.16
C VAL A 135 27.21 -16.90 -4.43
N SER A 136 26.81 -16.37 -5.58
CA SER A 136 27.28 -16.82 -6.88
C SER A 136 27.96 -15.66 -7.62
N ILE A 137 29.03 -15.99 -8.35
CA ILE A 137 29.73 -15.06 -9.23
C ILE A 137 29.46 -15.49 -10.65
N LEU A 138 28.95 -14.57 -11.47
CA LEU A 138 28.68 -14.80 -12.87
C LEU A 138 29.57 -13.93 -13.76
N SER A 139 29.97 -14.46 -14.91
CA SER A 139 30.56 -13.70 -16.01
C SER A 139 29.58 -13.69 -17.17
N GLY A 140 28.76 -12.64 -17.28
CA GLY A 140 27.59 -12.64 -18.16
C GLY A 140 26.53 -13.58 -17.60
N ASP A 141 26.13 -14.58 -18.38
CA ASP A 141 25.13 -15.60 -17.98
C ASP A 141 25.76 -16.87 -17.37
N ILE A 142 27.09 -16.90 -17.27
CA ILE A 142 27.85 -18.11 -16.92
C ILE A 142 28.23 -18.05 -15.45
N ASP A 143 27.82 -19.05 -14.68
CA ASP A 143 28.29 -19.21 -13.30
C ASP A 143 29.76 -19.63 -13.28
N VAL A 144 30.58 -18.80 -12.66
CA VAL A 144 32.02 -19.04 -12.51
C VAL A 144 32.37 -19.40 -11.08
N GLY A 145 31.44 -19.45 -10.12
CA GLY A 145 31.74 -19.90 -8.78
C GLY A 145 30.64 -19.64 -7.76
N ASP A 146 30.44 -20.63 -6.91
CA ASP A 146 29.50 -20.60 -5.80
C ASP A 146 30.22 -20.59 -4.44
N GLY A 147 29.55 -19.99 -3.46
CA GLY A 147 29.95 -19.98 -2.07
C GLY A 147 28.78 -19.72 -1.15
N THR A 148 29.04 -19.83 0.15
CA THR A 148 28.04 -19.57 1.18
C THR A 148 28.64 -18.69 2.26
N VAL A 149 27.83 -17.76 2.77
CA VAL A 149 28.13 -16.97 3.96
C VAL A 149 27.22 -17.49 5.08
N PRO A 150 27.76 -17.75 6.29
CA PRO A 150 26.95 -18.20 7.41
C PRO A 150 25.88 -17.17 7.79
N ALA A 151 24.84 -17.65 8.49
CA ALA A 151 23.82 -16.78 9.05
C ALA A 151 24.45 -15.71 9.95
N PHE A 152 23.93 -14.48 9.90
CA PHE A 152 24.44 -13.38 10.70
C PHE A 152 23.32 -12.41 11.09
N ASP A 153 23.51 -11.79 12.25
CA ASP A 153 22.63 -10.75 12.76
C ASP A 153 23.24 -9.38 12.48
N HIS A 154 22.42 -8.49 11.94
CA HIS A 154 22.79 -7.15 11.54
C HIS A 154 22.05 -6.16 12.43
N GLY A 155 22.76 -5.72 13.47
CA GLY A 155 22.26 -4.77 14.45
C GLY A 155 21.86 -3.42 13.86
N LYS A 156 21.23 -2.60 14.69
CA LYS A 156 20.82 -1.21 14.38
C LYS A 156 22.07 -0.37 14.10
N LYS A 157 22.05 0.47 13.05
CA LYS A 157 23.17 1.37 12.68
C LYS A 157 24.53 0.68 12.61
N ASN A 158 24.55 -0.58 12.16
CA ASN A 158 25.77 -1.37 12.12
C ASN A 158 26.24 -1.58 10.68
N THR A 159 27.55 -1.70 10.53
CA THR A 159 28.21 -2.03 9.27
C THR A 159 29.03 -3.29 9.48
N THR A 160 28.67 -4.35 8.78
CA THR A 160 29.30 -5.67 8.91
C THR A 160 30.00 -6.02 7.61
N VAL A 161 31.26 -6.45 7.71
CA VAL A 161 32.03 -6.95 6.55
C VAL A 161 31.96 -8.47 6.52
N LEU A 162 31.34 -9.01 5.48
CA LEU A 162 31.21 -10.43 5.22
C LEU A 162 32.34 -10.86 4.28
N LYS A 163 33.24 -11.71 4.78
CA LYS A 163 34.33 -12.28 3.99
C LYS A 163 33.99 -13.72 3.67
N THR A 164 34.05 -14.09 2.39
CA THR A 164 33.90 -15.49 1.99
C THR A 164 34.80 -15.84 0.81
N THR A 165 35.14 -17.12 0.71
CA THR A 165 35.89 -17.68 -0.41
C THR A 165 34.91 -18.47 -1.27
N ILE A 166 34.93 -18.18 -2.56
CA ILE A 166 34.05 -18.77 -3.57
C ILE A 166 34.95 -19.61 -4.46
N SER A 167 34.56 -20.85 -4.72
CA SER A 167 35.36 -21.75 -5.55
C SER A 167 34.48 -22.67 -6.35
N SER A 168 34.80 -22.83 -7.63
CA SER A 168 34.25 -23.88 -8.47
C SER A 168 35.37 -24.82 -8.88
N SER A 169 35.12 -26.12 -8.85
CA SER A 169 36.07 -27.15 -9.26
C SER A 169 35.40 -28.16 -10.17
N GLY A 170 35.84 -28.22 -11.43
CA GLY A 170 35.38 -29.23 -12.37
C GLY A 170 33.97 -29.00 -12.92
N GLN A 171 33.48 -27.76 -12.92
CA GLN A 171 32.16 -27.44 -13.46
C GLN A 171 32.18 -27.53 -14.98
N ALA A 172 31.42 -28.47 -15.55
CA ALA A 172 31.29 -28.61 -16.99
C ALA A 172 30.42 -27.49 -17.55
N LEU A 173 30.98 -26.68 -18.44
CA LEU A 173 30.24 -25.66 -19.17
C LEU A 173 29.81 -26.21 -20.53
N GLN A 174 28.67 -25.72 -21.04
CA GLN A 174 28.30 -25.95 -22.43
C GLN A 174 29.35 -25.33 -23.36
N SER A 175 29.55 -25.92 -24.53
CA SER A 175 30.58 -25.47 -25.48
C SER A 175 30.47 -23.98 -25.85
N ASP A 176 29.25 -23.48 -25.99
CA ASP A 176 28.99 -22.07 -26.31
C ASP A 176 29.39 -21.13 -25.17
N ASP A 177 29.07 -21.52 -23.94
CA ASP A 177 29.42 -20.76 -22.74
C ASP A 177 30.92 -20.80 -22.47
N ALA A 178 31.55 -21.95 -22.64
CA ALA A 178 33.00 -22.09 -22.58
C ALA A 178 33.71 -21.17 -23.60
N ALA A 179 33.18 -21.07 -24.82
CA ALA A 179 33.72 -20.18 -25.85
C ALA A 179 33.55 -18.70 -25.49
N LYS A 180 32.38 -18.30 -25.00
CA LYS A 180 32.11 -16.93 -24.51
C LYS A 180 33.00 -16.54 -23.34
N LEU A 181 33.20 -17.45 -22.38
CA LEU A 181 34.07 -17.20 -21.24
C LEU A 181 35.54 -17.10 -21.67
N LYS A 182 35.97 -17.96 -22.60
CA LYS A 182 37.34 -17.92 -23.13
C LYS A 182 37.62 -16.62 -23.89
N SER A 183 36.63 -16.06 -24.59
CA SER A 183 36.77 -14.77 -25.27
C SER A 183 36.80 -13.60 -24.27
N SER A 184 35.96 -13.62 -23.23
CA SER A 184 35.97 -12.58 -22.19
C SER A 184 37.25 -12.59 -21.35
N MET A 185 37.82 -13.78 -21.05
CA MET A 185 39.12 -13.93 -20.39
C MET A 185 40.28 -13.33 -21.19
N LYS A 186 40.21 -13.36 -22.53
CA LYS A 186 41.24 -12.81 -23.43
C LYS A 186 41.06 -11.32 -23.69
N SER A 187 39.94 -10.74 -23.27
CA SER A 187 39.67 -9.33 -23.51
C SER A 187 40.64 -8.45 -22.73
N LYS A 188 41.19 -7.43 -23.40
CA LYS A 188 42.01 -6.38 -22.77
C LYS A 188 41.20 -5.53 -21.78
N SER A 189 39.86 -5.55 -21.86
CA SER A 189 38.97 -4.77 -20.99
C SER A 189 38.76 -5.38 -19.60
N GLY A 190 39.34 -6.55 -19.32
CA GLY A 190 39.07 -7.35 -18.13
C GLY A 190 37.80 -8.19 -18.25
N LEU A 191 37.72 -9.22 -17.41
CA LEU A 191 36.60 -10.14 -17.26
C LEU A 191 35.46 -9.44 -16.50
N PRO A 192 34.28 -9.23 -17.12
CA PRO A 192 33.13 -8.68 -16.41
C PRO A 192 32.60 -9.71 -15.41
N LEU A 193 32.41 -9.30 -14.17
CA LEU A 193 31.86 -10.13 -13.11
C LEU A 193 30.59 -9.47 -12.53
N GLN A 194 29.61 -10.31 -12.23
CA GLN A 194 28.40 -9.98 -11.50
C GLN A 194 28.34 -10.85 -10.25
N VAL A 195 28.10 -10.25 -9.09
CA VAL A 195 27.94 -10.99 -7.84
C VAL A 195 26.46 -11.03 -7.50
N LYS A 196 25.90 -12.23 -7.31
CA LYS A 196 24.53 -12.43 -6.85
C LYS A 196 24.56 -13.03 -5.44
N LEU A 197 23.78 -12.45 -4.55
CA LEU A 197 23.57 -12.98 -3.20
C LEU A 197 22.09 -13.29 -3.02
N GLU A 198 21.77 -14.50 -2.59
CA GLU A 198 20.40 -14.91 -2.25
C GLU A 198 20.31 -15.32 -0.78
N THR A 199 19.37 -14.72 -0.05
CA THR A 199 19.15 -15.06 1.36
C THR A 199 17.71 -14.79 1.79
N LYS A 200 17.37 -15.26 2.99
CA LYS A 200 16.13 -14.92 3.68
C LYS A 200 16.47 -13.97 4.82
N VAL A 201 15.73 -12.86 4.91
CA VAL A 201 15.90 -11.85 5.95
C VAL A 201 14.62 -11.72 6.77
N LYS A 202 14.77 -11.60 8.09
CA LYS A 202 13.71 -11.14 9.00
C LYS A 202 14.09 -9.78 9.57
N ALA A 203 13.15 -8.86 9.62
CA ALA A 203 13.30 -7.58 10.30
C ALA A 203 12.75 -7.69 11.72
N VAL A 204 13.50 -7.15 12.68
CA VAL A 204 13.15 -7.15 14.10
C VAL A 204 13.11 -5.70 14.57
N MET A 205 11.95 -5.30 15.09
CA MET A 205 11.64 -3.93 15.49
C MET A 205 11.10 -3.96 16.93
N GLY A 206 12.02 -3.92 17.91
CA GLY A 206 11.67 -4.18 19.30
C GLY A 206 11.14 -5.60 19.47
N ASN A 207 9.89 -5.74 19.93
CA ASN A 207 9.24 -7.03 20.13
C ASN A 207 8.55 -7.56 18.86
N LEU A 208 8.38 -6.71 17.84
CA LEU A 208 7.77 -7.08 16.58
C LEU A 208 8.80 -7.75 15.66
N LYS A 209 8.47 -8.94 15.15
CA LYS A 209 9.30 -9.68 14.19
C LYS A 209 8.50 -9.87 12.90
N THR A 210 9.09 -9.54 11.76
CA THR A 210 8.46 -9.80 10.46
C THR A 210 8.66 -11.26 10.06
N PRO A 211 7.79 -11.81 9.20
CA PRO A 211 8.09 -13.07 8.54
C PRO A 211 9.39 -12.96 7.72
N LYS A 212 10.05 -14.10 7.49
CA LYS A 212 11.24 -14.18 6.66
C LYS A 212 10.86 -13.93 5.20
N VAL A 213 11.49 -12.95 4.57
CA VAL A 213 11.32 -12.63 3.15
C VAL A 213 12.59 -12.98 2.39
N ARG A 214 12.46 -13.51 1.17
CA ARG A 214 13.61 -13.78 0.30
C ARG A 214 14.07 -12.49 -0.34
N ILE A 215 15.36 -12.21 -0.26
CA ILE A 215 15.99 -11.09 -0.93
C ILE A 215 17.05 -11.58 -1.91
N ARG A 216 17.24 -10.83 -2.98
CA ARG A 216 18.30 -11.03 -3.96
C ARG A 216 19.08 -9.74 -4.07
N VAL A 217 20.39 -9.83 -3.89
CA VAL A 217 21.29 -8.70 -4.10
C VAL A 217 22.07 -8.99 -5.37
N SER A 218 22.04 -8.08 -6.34
CA SER A 218 22.79 -8.21 -7.59
C SER A 218 23.72 -7.02 -7.74
N CYS A 219 25.01 -7.30 -7.73
CA CYS A 219 26.06 -6.30 -7.89
C CYS A 219 26.69 -6.42 -9.28
N GLU A 220 26.54 -5.37 -10.08
CA GLU A 220 27.03 -5.28 -11.47
C GLU A 220 28.15 -4.25 -11.58
N GLY A 221 28.90 -4.30 -12.69
CA GLY A 221 29.95 -3.32 -12.99
C GLY A 221 31.33 -3.66 -12.41
N ILE A 222 31.51 -4.88 -11.91
CA ILE A 222 32.81 -5.36 -11.42
C ILE A 222 33.62 -5.88 -12.60
N LYS A 223 34.88 -5.46 -12.70
CA LYS A 223 35.80 -5.93 -13.75
C LYS A 223 37.05 -6.52 -13.10
N ALA A 224 37.34 -7.79 -13.38
CA ALA A 224 38.54 -8.46 -12.90
C ALA A 224 39.56 -8.62 -14.02
N THR A 225 40.82 -8.33 -13.74
CA THR A 225 41.91 -8.78 -14.60
C THR A 225 42.26 -10.23 -14.25
N LEU A 226 42.63 -11.03 -15.24
CA LEU A 226 43.12 -12.39 -14.94
C LEU A 226 44.48 -12.31 -14.22
N PRO A 227 44.73 -13.19 -13.24
CA PRO A 227 46.03 -13.28 -12.60
C PRO A 227 47.10 -13.74 -13.60
N SER A 228 48.18 -12.98 -13.75
CA SER A 228 49.35 -13.41 -14.52
C SER A 228 50.36 -14.09 -13.59
N GLY A 229 50.44 -15.42 -13.65
CA GLY A 229 51.34 -16.22 -12.81
C GLY A 229 50.77 -16.51 -11.41
N LYS A 230 51.62 -16.50 -10.36
CA LYS A 230 51.24 -16.89 -8.99
C LYS A 230 50.57 -15.77 -8.16
N LYS A 231 50.40 -14.57 -8.71
CA LYS A 231 49.85 -13.41 -7.97
C LYS A 231 48.34 -13.31 -8.20
N PRO A 232 47.52 -13.23 -7.13
CA PRO A 232 46.08 -13.00 -7.27
C PRO A 232 45.82 -11.61 -7.86
N ALA A 233 44.82 -11.50 -8.72
CA ALA A 233 44.40 -10.24 -9.31
C ALA A 233 43.24 -9.65 -8.52
N THR A 234 43.32 -8.35 -8.19
CA THR A 234 42.21 -7.65 -7.54
C THR A 234 41.32 -7.03 -8.60
N ALA A 235 40.02 -7.26 -8.50
CA ALA A 235 39.02 -6.69 -9.39
C ALA A 235 38.72 -5.23 -9.01
N SER A 236 38.41 -4.41 -10.01
CA SER A 236 37.94 -3.06 -9.82
C SER A 236 36.47 -3.09 -9.37
N THR A 237 36.23 -2.65 -8.13
CA THR A 237 34.90 -2.56 -7.51
C THR A 237 34.36 -1.12 -7.42
N SER A 238 35.13 -0.12 -7.90
CA SER A 238 34.78 1.31 -7.79
C SER A 238 33.47 1.72 -8.47
N ASN A 239 33.08 1.03 -9.54
CA ASN A 239 31.83 1.26 -10.27
C ASN A 239 30.76 0.21 -9.95
N ALA A 240 30.95 -0.60 -8.90
CA ALA A 240 30.03 -1.68 -8.58
C ALA A 240 28.71 -1.11 -8.05
N LYS A 241 27.61 -1.34 -8.77
CA LYS A 241 26.26 -0.97 -8.33
C LYS A 241 25.54 -2.22 -7.85
N CYS A 242 25.16 -2.23 -6.58
CA CYS A 242 24.38 -3.30 -5.98
C CYS A 242 22.92 -2.90 -5.87
N ASN A 243 22.04 -3.72 -6.45
CA ASN A 243 20.59 -3.58 -6.30
C ASN A 243 20.05 -4.68 -5.37
N VAL A 244 19.05 -4.35 -4.56
CA VAL A 244 18.42 -5.25 -3.60
C VAL A 244 16.96 -5.44 -3.98
N ASP A 245 16.65 -6.62 -4.52
CA ASP A 245 15.33 -7.02 -4.94
C ASP A 245 14.66 -7.91 -3.88
N VAL A 246 13.50 -7.48 -3.41
CA VAL A 246 12.71 -8.23 -2.43
C VAL A 246 11.72 -9.13 -3.17
N ARG A 247 11.86 -10.44 -3.05
CA ARG A 247 10.88 -11.39 -3.56
C ARG A 247 9.79 -11.61 -2.51
N PHE A 248 8.74 -10.80 -2.61
CA PHE A 248 7.51 -11.06 -1.86
C PHE A 248 6.86 -12.34 -2.38
N LYS A 249 6.81 -13.37 -1.54
CA LYS A 249 5.89 -14.48 -1.77
C LYS A 249 4.53 -13.93 -1.40
N ILE A 250 3.72 -13.54 -2.39
CA ILE A 250 2.36 -13.05 -2.16
C ILE A 250 1.66 -14.11 -1.31
N TRP A 251 1.29 -13.72 -0.10
CA TRP A 251 0.55 -14.59 0.80
C TRP A 251 -0.79 -14.84 0.12
N LYS A 252 -1.02 -16.08 -0.34
CA LYS A 252 -2.37 -16.53 -0.67
C LYS A 252 -3.10 -16.62 0.66
N TRP A 253 -3.82 -15.56 1.02
CA TRP A 253 -4.77 -15.62 2.12
C TRP A 253 -5.92 -16.52 1.66
N THR A 254 -5.85 -17.80 1.97
CA THR A 254 -7.04 -18.66 1.96
C THR A 254 -7.87 -18.25 3.16
N VAL A 255 -8.92 -17.48 2.91
CA VAL A 255 -10.02 -17.26 3.85
C VAL A 255 -10.76 -18.59 3.90
N GLY A 256 -10.66 -19.28 5.04
CA GLY A 256 -11.46 -20.47 5.35
C GLY A 256 -12.87 -20.09 5.77
#